data_AF-A0A8J3MSA2-F1
#
_entry.id   AF-A0A8J3MSA2-F1
#
_cell.length_a   1.000
_cell.length_b   1.000
_cell.length_c   1.000
_cell.angle_alpha   90.00
_cell.angle_beta   90.00
_cell.angle_gamma   90.00
#
_symmetry.space_group_name_H-M   'P 1'
#
loop_
_entity.id
_entity.type
_entity.pdbx_description
1 polymer ?
#
loop_
_entity_poly.entity_id
_entity_poly.type
_entity_poly.pdbx_seq_one_letter_code
_entity_poly.pdbx_strand_id
1 'polypeptide(L)'
;MVEEEHSTQSIASTDNNTTSPTPKTGRKGGNTVRAKYGEDYYQRIGKKGGTVLKEKRGTEYYRTIAQKGGRANVTKYGPEHFSAMGKKGGNATKESQGPDFYSRIGRLGGAAKRQKKSSS
;
A
#
# COMPACT_ATOMS: atom_id res chain seq x y z
N MET A 1 -61.96 -11.08 15.58
CA MET A 1 -61.11 -10.54 14.49
C MET A 1 -60.08 -9.66 15.18
N VAL A 2 -59.13 -10.34 15.83
CA VAL A 2 -57.67 -10.30 15.61
C VAL A 2 -57.01 -9.05 16.21
N GLU A 3 -56.37 -9.27 17.35
CA GLU A 3 -55.40 -8.37 17.98
C GLU A 3 -54.12 -8.36 17.13
N GLU A 4 -53.58 -7.16 16.85
CA GLU A 4 -52.27 -6.98 16.21
C GLU A 4 -51.36 -6.23 17.18
N GLU A 5 -50.55 -7.01 17.90
CA GLU A 5 -49.42 -6.58 18.71
C GLU A 5 -48.36 -5.90 17.81
N HIS A 6 -48.15 -4.60 17.99
CA HIS A 6 -47.05 -3.88 17.34
C HIS A 6 -45.72 -4.20 18.03
N SER A 7 -45.13 -5.34 17.66
CA SER A 7 -43.76 -5.74 18.01
C SER A 7 -42.76 -4.82 17.29
N THR A 8 -42.30 -3.78 17.97
CA THR A 8 -41.16 -2.96 17.56
C THR A 8 -39.87 -3.74 17.82
N GLN A 9 -39.43 -4.52 16.83
CA GLN A 9 -38.11 -5.13 16.85
C GLN A 9 -37.04 -4.05 16.64
N SER A 10 -36.22 -3.86 17.67
CA SER A 10 -34.99 -3.11 17.63
C SER A 10 -34.04 -3.71 16.58
N ILE A 11 -33.79 -2.98 15.50
CA ILE A 11 -32.73 -3.35 14.56
C ILE A 11 -31.38 -3.08 15.22
N ALA A 12 -30.81 -4.15 15.75
CA ALA A 12 -29.48 -4.18 16.35
C ALA A 12 -28.43 -3.58 15.39
N SER A 13 -27.58 -2.76 15.99
CA SER A 13 -26.40 -2.11 15.41
C SER A 13 -25.70 -2.97 14.38
N THR A 14 -25.53 -2.43 13.17
CA THR A 14 -24.70 -3.04 12.13
C THR A 14 -23.23 -2.99 12.58
N ASP A 15 -22.75 -4.11 13.12
CA ASP A 15 -21.34 -4.34 13.37
C ASP A 15 -20.58 -4.25 12.04
N ASN A 16 -19.75 -3.23 11.91
CA ASN A 16 -18.80 -3.06 10.80
C ASN A 16 -17.64 -4.07 10.92
N ASN A 17 -17.92 -5.35 11.16
CA ASN A 17 -16.95 -6.41 11.05
C ASN A 17 -16.74 -6.77 9.57
N THR A 18 -15.98 -5.91 8.89
CA THR A 18 -15.46 -6.19 7.56
C THR A 18 -14.46 -7.34 7.68
N THR A 19 -14.95 -8.58 7.61
CA THR A 19 -14.16 -9.81 7.60
C THR A 19 -13.18 -9.74 6.43
N SER A 20 -11.96 -9.26 6.70
CA SER A 20 -10.93 -9.14 5.68
C SER A 20 -10.50 -10.56 5.29
N PRO A 21 -10.48 -10.91 4.00
CA PRO A 21 -10.09 -12.24 3.57
C PRO A 21 -8.68 -12.53 4.08
N THR A 22 -8.47 -13.73 4.65
CA THR A 22 -7.14 -14.13 5.13
C THR A 22 -6.13 -14.00 3.98
N PRO A 23 -4.84 -13.68 4.26
CA PRO A 23 -3.84 -13.51 3.20
C PRO A 23 -3.72 -14.74 2.29
N LYS A 24 -4.01 -15.94 2.81
CA LYS A 24 -4.06 -17.18 2.04
C LYS A 24 -5.27 -17.23 1.10
N THR A 25 -6.45 -16.83 1.57
CA THR A 25 -7.68 -16.77 0.76
C THR A 25 -7.62 -15.67 -0.30
N GLY A 26 -7.08 -14.50 0.03
CA GLY A 26 -6.90 -13.39 -0.92
C GLY A 26 -5.92 -13.72 -2.05
N ARG A 27 -4.75 -14.31 -1.74
CA ARG A 27 -3.80 -14.77 -2.77
C ARG A 27 -4.37 -15.88 -3.64
N LYS A 28 -5.08 -16.84 -3.04
CA LYS A 28 -5.74 -17.91 -3.81
C LYS A 28 -6.80 -17.35 -4.75
N GLY A 29 -7.68 -16.48 -4.27
CA GLY A 29 -8.71 -15.85 -5.10
C GLY A 29 -8.12 -15.05 -6.27
N GLY A 30 -7.08 -14.24 -6.02
CA GLY A 30 -6.40 -13.50 -7.08
C GLY A 30 -5.74 -14.39 -8.13
N ASN A 31 -5.08 -15.47 -7.70
CA ASN A 31 -4.48 -16.44 -8.62
C ASN A 31 -5.52 -17.18 -9.47
N THR A 32 -6.66 -17.56 -8.88
CA THR A 32 -7.75 -18.21 -9.63
C THR A 32 -8.32 -17.28 -10.70
N VAL A 33 -8.53 -16.01 -10.37
CA VAL A 33 -9.04 -15.01 -11.33
C VAL A 33 -8.04 -14.79 -12.47
N ARG A 34 -6.74 -14.65 -12.14
CA ARG A 34 -5.68 -14.53 -13.15
C ARG A 34 -5.59 -15.76 -14.04
N ALA A 35 -5.71 -16.96 -13.48
CA ALA A 35 -5.67 -18.20 -14.25
C ALA A 35 -6.89 -18.37 -15.16
N LYS A 36 -8.08 -17.94 -14.72
CA LYS A 36 -9.33 -18.10 -15.47
C LYS A 36 -9.52 -17.05 -16.56
N TYR A 37 -9.12 -15.81 -16.31
CA TYR A 37 -9.43 -14.67 -17.19
C TYR A 37 -8.19 -13.98 -17.78
N GLY A 38 -7.00 -14.44 -17.43
CA GLY A 38 -5.75 -13.89 -17.92
C GLY A 38 -5.24 -12.69 -17.11
N GLU A 39 -4.01 -12.31 -17.42
CA GLU A 39 -3.29 -11.24 -16.73
C GLU A 39 -3.91 -9.86 -16.99
N ASP A 40 -4.24 -9.55 -18.24
CA ASP A 40 -4.86 -8.27 -18.62
C ASP A 40 -6.18 -8.02 -17.88
N TYR A 41 -6.99 -9.07 -17.73
CA TYR A 41 -8.23 -8.98 -16.98
C TYR A 41 -7.96 -8.73 -15.49
N TYR A 42 -7.03 -9.48 -14.89
CA TYR A 42 -6.65 -9.32 -13.49
C TYR A 42 -6.13 -7.90 -13.19
N GLN A 43 -5.27 -7.36 -14.07
CA GLN A 43 -4.77 -6.00 -13.94
C GLN A 43 -5.89 -4.96 -14.07
N ARG A 44 -6.82 -5.14 -15.02
CA ARG A 44 -7.95 -4.23 -15.24
C ARG A 44 -8.88 -4.16 -14.03
N ILE A 45 -9.25 -5.30 -13.45
CA ILE A 45 -10.11 -5.33 -12.26
C ILE A 45 -9.39 -4.79 -11.02
N GLY A 46 -8.08 -5.02 -10.89
CA GLY A 46 -7.27 -4.46 -9.81
C GLY A 46 -7.22 -2.94 -9.89
N LYS A 47 -6.98 -2.40 -11.09
CA LYS A 47 -7.00 -0.95 -11.35
C LYS A 47 -8.37 -0.35 -11.04
N LYS A 48 -9.46 -0.96 -11.54
CA LYS A 48 -10.83 -0.51 -11.28
C LYS A 48 -11.16 -0.52 -9.78
N GLY A 49 -10.81 -1.57 -9.06
CA GLY A 49 -11.00 -1.66 -7.62
C GLY A 49 -10.24 -0.58 -6.86
N GLY A 50 -9.00 -0.29 -7.26
CA GLY A 50 -8.21 0.81 -6.71
C GLY A 50 -8.83 2.19 -6.98
N THR A 51 -9.31 2.45 -8.19
CA THR A 51 -9.95 3.75 -8.50
C THR A 51 -11.22 3.96 -7.69
N VAL A 52 -12.13 2.97 -7.65
CA VAL A 52 -13.38 3.06 -6.86
C VAL A 52 -13.09 3.26 -5.38
N LEU A 53 -12.07 2.58 -4.86
CA LEU A 53 -11.70 2.68 -3.45
C LEU A 53 -11.08 4.04 -3.11
N LYS A 54 -10.32 4.64 -4.04
CA LYS A 54 -9.80 6.01 -3.94
C LYS A 54 -10.92 7.05 -3.96
N GLU A 55 -11.89 6.90 -4.86
CA GLU A 55 -13.06 7.78 -4.92
C GLU A 55 -13.92 7.70 -3.66
N LYS A 56 -14.13 6.48 -3.12
CA LYS A 56 -14.99 6.28 -1.94
C LYS A 56 -14.34 6.64 -0.60
N ARG A 57 -13.04 6.38 -0.43
CA ARG A 57 -12.37 6.49 0.88
C ARG A 57 -11.30 7.58 0.94
N GLY A 58 -11.03 8.23 -0.19
CA GLY A 58 -10.06 9.32 -0.29
C GLY A 58 -8.60 8.89 -0.11
N THR A 59 -7.70 9.86 -0.20
CA THR A 59 -6.25 9.68 -0.09
C THR A 59 -5.79 9.19 1.29
N GLU A 60 -6.54 9.51 2.34
CA GLU A 60 -6.13 9.18 3.72
C GLU A 60 -6.24 7.69 4.05
N TYR A 61 -7.21 7.02 3.42
CA TYR A 61 -7.32 5.57 3.47
C TYR A 61 -6.09 4.89 2.87
N TYR A 62 -5.60 5.35 1.73
CA TYR A 62 -4.39 4.81 1.11
C TYR A 62 -3.14 5.06 1.94
N ARG A 63 -3.00 6.25 2.52
CA ARG A 63 -1.89 6.56 3.43
C ARG A 63 -1.88 5.61 4.63
N THR A 64 -3.03 5.39 5.25
CA THR A 64 -3.17 4.48 6.39
C THR A 64 -2.78 3.06 6.02
N ILE A 65 -3.22 2.55 4.88
CA ILE A 65 -2.92 1.17 4.47
C ILE A 65 -1.46 1.02 4.05
N ALA A 66 -0.91 2.00 3.34
CA ALA A 66 0.50 2.02 2.98
C ALA A 66 1.40 2.04 4.23
N GLN A 67 1.06 2.88 5.22
CA GLN A 67 1.77 2.91 6.51
C GLN A 67 1.66 1.58 7.26
N LYS A 68 0.47 0.98 7.34
CA LYS A 68 0.27 -0.34 7.96
C LYS A 68 1.08 -1.43 7.26
N GLY A 69 1.06 -1.47 5.92
CA GLY A 69 1.84 -2.41 5.12
C GLY A 69 3.35 -2.22 5.29
N GLY A 70 3.82 -0.97 5.29
CA GLY A 70 5.22 -0.62 5.53
C GLY A 70 5.69 -1.03 6.92
N ARG A 71 4.92 -0.73 7.97
CA ARG A 71 5.21 -1.15 9.34
C ARG A 71 5.28 -2.67 9.47
N ALA A 72 4.31 -3.39 8.92
CA ALA A 72 4.32 -4.85 8.93
C ALA A 72 5.55 -5.43 8.22
N ASN A 73 5.98 -4.81 7.12
CA ASN A 73 7.19 -5.20 6.41
C ASN A 73 8.45 -4.97 7.27
N VAL A 74 8.56 -3.80 7.90
CA VAL A 74 9.67 -3.49 8.82
C VAL A 74 9.73 -4.46 10.00
N THR A 75 8.60 -4.74 10.64
CA THR A 75 8.53 -5.71 11.74
C THR A 75 8.93 -7.12 11.30
N LYS A 76 8.56 -7.53 10.08
CA LYS A 76 8.85 -8.87 9.58
C LYS A 76 10.32 -9.09 9.22
N TYR A 77 10.97 -8.10 8.62
CA TYR A 77 12.30 -8.28 8.03
C TYR A 77 13.41 -7.55 8.81
N GLY A 78 13.06 -6.61 9.68
CA GLY A 78 14.02 -5.86 10.49
C GLY A 78 14.89 -4.88 9.69
N PRO A 79 15.67 -4.03 10.38
CA PRO A 79 16.49 -2.99 9.75
C PRO A 79 17.59 -3.55 8.85
N GLU A 80 18.16 -4.70 9.19
CA GLU A 80 19.24 -5.35 8.40
C GLU A 80 18.81 -5.68 6.97
N HIS A 81 17.56 -6.10 6.77
CA HIS A 81 17.04 -6.40 5.44
C HIS A 81 17.04 -5.16 4.53
N PHE A 82 16.61 -4.01 5.06
CA PHE A 82 16.60 -2.76 4.29
C PHE A 82 18.01 -2.21 4.10
N SER A 83 18.90 -2.38 5.10
CA SER A 83 20.32 -2.04 4.98
C SER A 83 20.97 -2.82 3.83
N ALA A 84 20.75 -4.13 3.77
CA ALA A 84 21.23 -4.98 2.68
C ALA A 84 20.66 -4.58 1.32
N MET A 85 19.36 -4.28 1.23
CA MET A 85 18.74 -3.77 -0.01
C MET A 85 19.32 -2.42 -0.44
N GLY A 86 19.51 -1.50 0.50
CA GLY A 86 20.15 -0.21 0.24
C GLY A 86 21.58 -0.35 -0.26
N LYS A 87 22.38 -1.23 0.39
CA LYS A 87 23.76 -1.54 -0.03
C LYS A 87 23.79 -2.15 -1.43
N LYS A 88 22.88 -3.08 -1.73
CA LYS A 88 22.75 -3.69 -3.06
C LYS A 88 22.42 -2.65 -4.13
N GLY A 89 21.44 -1.78 -3.88
CA GLY A 89 21.08 -0.70 -4.80
C GLY A 89 22.22 0.31 -5.01
N GLY A 90 22.92 0.68 -3.95
CA GLY A 90 24.10 1.54 -4.00
C GLY A 90 25.24 0.94 -4.82
N ASN A 91 25.54 -0.35 -4.63
CA ASN A 91 26.56 -1.06 -5.41
C ASN A 91 26.20 -1.16 -6.89
N ALA A 92 24.95 -1.49 -7.22
CA ALA A 92 24.48 -1.52 -8.61
C ALA A 92 24.59 -0.15 -9.30
N THR A 93 24.33 0.92 -8.54
CA THR A 93 24.52 2.29 -9.02
C THR A 93 26.01 2.58 -9.23
N LYS A 94 26.88 2.16 -8.30
CA LYS A 94 28.34 2.33 -8.42
C LYS A 94 28.95 1.63 -9.61
N GLU A 95 28.45 0.45 -9.93
CA GLU A 95 28.92 -0.34 -11.07
C GLU A 95 28.47 0.25 -12.41
N SER A 96 27.29 0.88 -12.46
CA SER A 96 26.69 1.41 -13.69
C SER A 96 26.97 2.89 -13.96
N GLN A 97 27.38 3.66 -12.95
CA GLN A 97 27.47 5.12 -13.05
C GLN A 97 28.92 5.62 -12.96
N GLY A 98 29.26 6.55 -13.84
CA GLY A 98 30.55 7.25 -13.84
C GLY A 98 30.66 8.38 -12.80
N PRO A 99 31.83 9.04 -12.72
CA PRO A 99 32.09 10.09 -11.72
C PRO A 99 31.11 11.28 -11.78
N ASP A 100 30.62 11.66 -12.96
CA ASP A 100 29.67 12.78 -13.14
C ASP A 100 28.34 12.57 -12.40
N PHE A 101 27.90 11.31 -12.30
CA PHE A 101 26.69 10.94 -11.56
C PHE A 101 26.81 11.32 -10.09
N TYR A 102 27.95 10.97 -9.47
CA TYR A 102 28.23 11.24 -8.06
C TYR A 102 28.37 12.74 -7.78
N SER A 103 29.01 13.49 -8.68
CA SER A 103 29.10 14.94 -8.60
C SER A 103 27.72 15.60 -8.66
N ARG A 104 26.83 15.12 -9.54
CA ARG A 104 25.47 15.65 -9.68
C ARG A 104 24.62 15.38 -8.45
N ILE A 105 24.57 14.14 -7.96
CA ILE A 105 23.77 13.80 -6.78
C ILE A 105 24.31 14.47 -5.50
N GLY A 106 25.64 14.63 -5.38
CA GLY A 106 26.26 15.37 -4.28
C GLY A 106 25.86 16.85 -4.28
N ARG A 107 25.87 17.49 -5.46
CA ARG A 107 25.40 18.87 -5.61
C ARG A 107 23.92 19.04 -5.26
N LEU A 108 23.07 18.11 -5.72
CA LEU A 108 21.64 18.12 -5.41
C LEU A 108 21.39 17.93 -3.90
N GLY A 109 22.07 16.97 -3.26
CA GLY A 109 21.96 16.74 -1.82
C GLY A 109 22.42 17.94 -0.99
N GLY A 110 23.52 18.57 -1.39
CA GLY A 110 24.03 19.78 -0.75
C GLY A 110 23.09 20.98 -0.89
N ALA A 111 22.50 21.18 -2.07
CA ALA A 111 21.53 22.25 -2.33
C ALA A 111 20.26 22.08 -1.48
N ALA A 112 19.72 20.87 -1.38
CA ALA A 112 18.54 20.57 -0.57
C ALA A 112 18.76 20.88 0.92
N LYS A 113 19.93 20.54 1.47
CA LYS A 113 20.29 20.88 2.86
C LYS A 113 20.35 22.38 3.09
N ARG A 114 20.85 23.13 2.10
CA ARG A 114 20.98 24.59 2.16
C ARG A 114 19.62 25.28 2.12
N GLN A 115 18.71 24.80 1.27
CA GLN A 115 17.34 25.31 1.19
C GLN A 115 16.57 25.09 2.50
N LYS A 116 16.71 23.90 3.13
CA LYS A 116 16.09 23.62 4.43
C LYS A 116 16.59 24.53 5.55
N LYS A 117 17.87 24.94 5.50
CA LYS A 117 18.47 25.86 6.49
C LYS A 117 18.02 27.31 6.29
N SER A 118 17.75 27.74 5.05
CA SER A 118 17.26 29.10 4.76
C SER A 118 15.75 29.27 4.97
N SER A 119 15.00 28.18 5.11
CA SER A 119 13.54 28.17 5.31
C SER A 119 13.11 27.75 6.72
N SER A 120 14.05 27.72 7.68
CA SER A 120 13.83 27.43 9.10
C SER A 120 14.20 28.61 9.97
#